data_AF-A0A1Z8Y3M6-F1
#
_entry.id   AF-A0A1Z8Y3M6-F1
#
_cell.length_a   1.000
_cell.length_b   1.000
_cell.length_c   1.000
_cell.angle_alpha   90.00
_cell.angle_beta   90.00
_cell.angle_gamma   90.00
#
_symmetry.space_group_name_H-M   'P 1'
#
loop_
_entity.id
_entity.type
_entity.pdbx_description
1 polymer ?
#
loop_
_entity_poly.entity_id
_entity_poly.type
_entity_poly.pdbx_seq_one_letter_code
_entity_poly.pdbx_strand_id
1 'polypeptide(L)'
;MLRTLTVAIAAFCTSAALAQNEAPTPLGIGDTAPKIEVSKVIKGTLPASLDDGKVQVVEFWATWCGPCRTSMPHLSDLQAKYKDQDVDVIGIAVWQREPTPQAKIDAVSDFLTSGDWPEKTKYTLAVDEGEMMAKNYMIASGQRGIPTAFIVGKDGKIDWIGHPMSMDEPLAQVVAGNWDRAKAKAEFDKARAFERLQSEMNQKMQAMYVAKNWGGMVDLMTDMEAKAPAEMVVDLQLQKFRLLGTKDMANRPEEANKLAEQIYAKHSDDMMVMNQLAWMMATDKALAKPDMALALKCAEAGAKASDYKEPNMLDTLATVQWAMGDRKTAIDTQKKALDLLTPDDRMMPEFKAKISEWEIEMSNAG
;
A
#
# COMPACT_ATOMS: atom_id res chain seq x y z
N MET A 1 -76.26 24.58 33.72
CA MET A 1 -75.62 23.25 33.69
C MET A 1 -74.99 23.06 32.32
N LEU A 2 -73.69 23.33 32.18
CA LEU A 2 -72.94 23.09 30.94
C LEU A 2 -71.74 22.20 31.31
N ARG A 3 -71.75 20.95 30.82
CA ARG A 3 -70.69 19.95 31.02
C ARG A 3 -69.60 20.20 29.99
N THR A 4 -68.41 20.59 30.42
CA THR A 4 -67.21 20.63 29.57
C THR A 4 -66.55 19.26 29.57
N LEU A 5 -66.54 18.63 28.40
CA LEU A 5 -65.85 17.36 28.11
C LEU A 5 -64.38 17.67 27.80
N THR A 6 -63.45 17.16 28.61
CA THR A 6 -62.01 17.24 28.31
C THR A 6 -61.63 16.07 27.41
N VAL A 7 -61.35 16.36 26.13
CA VAL A 7 -60.79 15.39 25.18
C VAL A 7 -59.28 15.33 25.39
N ALA A 8 -58.77 14.21 25.90
CA ALA A 8 -57.34 13.94 25.95
C ALA A 8 -56.88 13.39 24.59
N ILE A 9 -56.10 14.19 23.85
CA ILE A 9 -55.45 13.75 22.61
C ILE A 9 -54.14 13.06 23.02
N ALA A 10 -54.12 11.73 22.94
CA ALA A 10 -52.89 10.95 23.08
C ALA A 10 -52.10 11.05 21.77
N ALA A 11 -51.02 11.83 21.77
CA ALA A 11 -50.08 11.88 20.66
C ALA A 11 -49.25 10.58 20.63
N PHE A 12 -49.61 9.67 19.72
CA PHE A 12 -48.76 8.53 19.35
C PHE A 12 -47.51 9.07 18.65
N CYS A 13 -46.42 9.25 19.40
CA CYS A 13 -45.09 9.44 18.83
C CYS A 13 -44.64 8.12 18.21
N THR A 14 -44.83 7.96 16.90
CA THR A 14 -44.18 6.91 16.12
C THR A 14 -42.73 7.33 15.89
N SER A 15 -41.87 6.97 16.83
CA SER A 15 -40.42 7.01 16.65
C SER A 15 -40.03 5.93 15.65
N ALA A 16 -40.09 6.24 14.35
CA ALA A 16 -39.30 5.52 13.36
C ALA A 16 -37.83 5.80 13.69
N ALA A 17 -37.24 4.93 14.51
CA ALA A 17 -35.80 4.93 14.75
C ALA A 17 -35.12 4.71 13.40
N LEU A 18 -34.55 5.77 12.85
CA LEU A 18 -33.56 5.67 11.79
C LEU A 18 -32.46 4.79 12.34
N ALA A 19 -32.38 3.54 11.85
CA ALA A 19 -31.29 2.64 12.15
C ALA A 19 -30.00 3.36 11.75
N GLN A 20 -29.29 3.89 12.75
CA GLN A 20 -27.96 4.41 12.55
C GLN A 20 -27.14 3.25 12.02
N ASN A 21 -26.53 3.46 10.86
CA ASN A 21 -25.63 2.51 10.22
C ASN A 21 -24.37 2.44 11.11
N GLU A 22 -24.43 1.69 12.20
CA GLU A 22 -23.29 1.49 13.08
C GLU A 22 -22.17 0.87 12.26
N ALA A 23 -21.00 1.52 12.34
CA ALA A 23 -19.79 0.99 11.74
C ALA A 23 -19.58 -0.44 12.27
N PRO A 24 -19.24 -1.41 11.40
CA PRO A 24 -19.00 -2.77 11.87
C PRO A 24 -17.90 -2.77 12.93
N THR A 25 -18.06 -3.65 13.92
CA THR A 25 -17.04 -3.87 14.93
C THR A 25 -15.72 -4.25 14.24
N PRO A 26 -14.57 -3.65 14.61
CA PRO A 26 -13.29 -4.02 14.03
C PRO A 26 -13.00 -5.52 14.16
N LEU A 27 -12.42 -6.11 13.13
CA LEU A 27 -12.04 -7.53 13.08
C LEU A 27 -10.56 -7.66 12.72
N GLY A 28 -9.83 -8.53 13.39
CA GLY A 28 -8.43 -8.79 13.10
C GLY A 28 -8.00 -10.21 13.45
N ILE A 29 -6.71 -10.46 13.29
CA ILE A 29 -6.10 -11.73 13.70
C ILE A 29 -6.27 -11.92 15.21
N GLY A 30 -6.73 -13.11 15.61
CA GLY A 30 -7.02 -13.52 16.98
C GLY A 30 -8.47 -13.33 17.44
N ASP A 31 -9.27 -12.60 16.68
CA ASP A 31 -10.70 -12.47 16.93
C ASP A 31 -11.46 -13.71 16.46
N THR A 32 -12.61 -13.98 17.06
CA THR A 32 -13.52 -15.04 16.60
C THR A 32 -14.07 -14.68 15.23
N ALA A 33 -13.93 -15.60 14.27
CA ALA A 33 -14.44 -15.42 12.93
C ALA A 33 -15.98 -15.27 12.95
N PRO A 34 -16.55 -14.24 12.29
CA PRO A 34 -18.00 -14.08 12.23
C PRO A 34 -18.68 -15.28 11.56
N LYS A 35 -19.94 -15.54 11.87
CA LYS A 35 -20.68 -16.65 11.25
C LYS A 35 -20.80 -16.44 9.74
N ILE A 36 -20.88 -17.55 9.00
CA ILE A 36 -21.17 -17.50 7.56
C ILE A 36 -22.66 -17.26 7.36
N GLU A 37 -22.99 -16.15 6.72
CA GLU A 37 -24.34 -15.73 6.36
C GLU A 37 -24.44 -15.59 4.84
N VAL A 38 -25.13 -16.53 4.19
CA VAL A 38 -25.20 -16.60 2.72
C VAL A 38 -26.63 -16.76 2.23
N SER A 39 -26.92 -16.16 1.09
CA SER A 39 -28.22 -16.26 0.42
C SER A 39 -28.39 -17.61 -0.28
N LYS A 40 -27.29 -18.14 -0.82
CA LYS A 40 -27.30 -19.39 -1.57
C LYS A 40 -25.93 -20.06 -1.54
N VAL A 41 -25.92 -21.37 -1.26
CA VAL A 41 -24.80 -22.25 -1.59
C VAL A 41 -25.00 -22.76 -3.02
N ILE A 42 -24.02 -22.51 -3.89
CA ILE A 42 -24.03 -22.91 -5.31
C ILE A 42 -23.34 -24.27 -5.48
N LYS A 43 -22.24 -24.50 -4.76
CA LYS A 43 -21.47 -25.74 -4.81
C LYS A 43 -20.97 -26.14 -3.41
N GLY A 44 -20.88 -27.43 -3.16
CA GLY A 44 -20.35 -27.97 -1.91
C GLY A 44 -21.34 -27.86 -0.75
N THR A 45 -20.81 -27.82 0.46
CA THR A 45 -21.58 -27.74 1.71
C THR A 45 -20.82 -26.87 2.68
N LEU A 46 -21.53 -26.00 3.40
CA LEU A 46 -20.93 -25.17 4.43
C LEU A 46 -20.69 -25.98 5.71
N PRO A 47 -19.63 -25.68 6.48
CA PRO A 47 -19.47 -26.23 7.80
C PRO A 47 -20.60 -25.74 8.72
N ALA A 48 -20.91 -26.51 9.76
CA ALA A 48 -21.96 -26.15 10.72
C ALA A 48 -21.55 -24.94 11.59
N SER A 49 -20.25 -24.81 11.86
CA SER A 49 -19.63 -23.68 12.53
C SER A 49 -18.16 -23.57 12.12
N LEU A 50 -17.53 -22.44 12.42
CA LEU A 50 -16.10 -22.22 12.12
C LEU A 50 -15.17 -22.68 13.26
N ASP A 51 -15.72 -23.16 14.37
CA ASP A 51 -15.02 -23.66 15.57
C ASP A 51 -15.20 -25.18 15.74
N ASP A 52 -15.45 -25.91 14.65
CA ASP A 52 -15.72 -27.35 14.63
C ASP A 52 -14.46 -28.23 14.69
N GLY A 53 -13.30 -27.64 15.00
CA GLY A 53 -12.01 -28.33 15.07
C GLY A 53 -11.27 -28.45 13.74
N LYS A 54 -11.83 -27.92 12.65
CA LYS A 54 -11.17 -27.83 11.35
C LYS A 54 -10.54 -26.46 11.10
N VAL A 55 -9.56 -26.41 10.21
CA VAL A 55 -9.06 -25.15 9.66
C VAL A 55 -9.97 -24.75 8.50
N GLN A 56 -10.45 -23.51 8.50
CA GLN A 56 -11.39 -23.01 7.50
C GLN A 56 -10.72 -21.89 6.70
N VAL A 57 -10.70 -22.00 5.38
CA VAL A 57 -10.30 -20.89 4.49
C VAL A 57 -11.56 -20.21 3.97
N VAL A 58 -11.77 -18.95 4.35
CA VAL A 58 -12.90 -18.14 3.87
C VAL A 58 -12.37 -17.09 2.91
N GLU A 59 -12.67 -17.25 1.62
CA GLU A 59 -12.22 -16.37 0.54
C GLU A 59 -13.37 -15.54 -0.01
N PHE A 60 -13.08 -14.29 -0.38
CA PHE A 60 -14.05 -13.32 -0.87
C PHE A 60 -13.72 -12.91 -2.30
N TRP A 61 -14.69 -13.08 -3.19
CA TRP A 61 -14.52 -12.88 -4.63
C TRP A 61 -15.76 -12.27 -5.30
N ALA A 62 -15.65 -11.97 -6.60
CA ALA A 62 -16.79 -11.59 -7.43
C ALA A 62 -16.64 -12.10 -8.85
N THR A 63 -17.76 -12.28 -9.58
CA THR A 63 -17.73 -12.82 -10.94
C THR A 63 -16.93 -11.93 -11.86
N TRP A 64 -17.02 -10.60 -11.73
CA TRP A 64 -16.33 -9.61 -12.55
C TRP A 64 -14.83 -9.44 -12.20
N CYS A 65 -14.35 -10.05 -11.11
CA CYS A 65 -13.00 -9.83 -10.59
C CYS A 65 -11.95 -10.71 -11.29
N GLY A 66 -11.16 -10.13 -12.18
CA GLY A 66 -10.08 -10.83 -12.91
C GLY A 66 -9.03 -11.50 -12.02
N PRO A 67 -8.47 -10.81 -11.01
CA PRO A 67 -7.52 -11.44 -10.08
C PRO A 67 -8.14 -12.61 -9.29
N CYS A 68 -9.40 -12.50 -8.87
CA CYS A 68 -10.12 -13.57 -8.18
C CYS A 68 -10.20 -14.82 -9.05
N ARG A 69 -10.62 -14.67 -10.32
CA ARG A 69 -10.65 -15.75 -11.32
C ARG A 69 -9.30 -16.45 -11.46
N THR A 70 -8.20 -15.72 -11.29
CA THR A 70 -6.83 -16.26 -11.37
C THR A 70 -6.47 -17.10 -10.13
N SER A 71 -6.98 -16.76 -8.94
CA SER A 71 -6.72 -17.50 -7.70
C SER A 71 -7.64 -18.69 -7.45
N MET A 72 -8.83 -18.77 -8.07
CA MET A 72 -9.77 -19.87 -7.84
C MET A 72 -9.23 -21.28 -8.15
N PRO A 73 -8.45 -21.52 -9.24
CA PRO A 73 -7.83 -22.82 -9.45
C PRO A 73 -6.87 -23.21 -8.31
N HIS A 74 -6.09 -22.25 -7.83
CA HIS A 74 -5.19 -22.47 -6.69
C HIS A 74 -5.97 -22.84 -5.41
N LEU A 75 -7.12 -22.23 -5.14
CA LEU A 75 -7.99 -22.62 -4.02
C LEU A 75 -8.52 -24.05 -4.16
N SER A 76 -8.83 -24.50 -5.39
CA SER A 76 -9.18 -25.89 -5.66
C SER A 76 -8.02 -26.85 -5.37
N ASP A 77 -6.79 -26.45 -5.73
CA ASP A 77 -5.59 -27.24 -5.45
C ASP A 77 -5.32 -27.34 -3.94
N LEU A 78 -5.51 -26.24 -3.19
CA LEU A 78 -5.42 -26.25 -1.73
C LEU A 78 -6.48 -27.18 -1.11
N GLN A 79 -7.74 -27.09 -1.57
CA GLN A 79 -8.80 -28.00 -1.10
C GLN A 79 -8.45 -29.47 -1.37
N ALA A 80 -7.87 -29.78 -2.54
CA ALA A 80 -7.44 -31.13 -2.88
C ALA A 80 -6.24 -31.59 -2.04
N LYS A 81 -5.26 -30.71 -1.80
CA LYS A 81 -4.04 -30.98 -1.02
C LYS A 81 -4.35 -31.28 0.45
N TYR A 82 -5.32 -30.59 1.03
CA TYR A 82 -5.64 -30.69 2.45
C TYR A 82 -6.93 -31.47 2.77
N LYS A 83 -7.51 -32.17 1.79
CA LYS A 83 -8.77 -32.93 1.94
C LYS A 83 -8.80 -33.91 3.11
N ASP A 84 -7.65 -34.47 3.49
CA ASP A 84 -7.49 -35.47 4.56
C ASP A 84 -6.85 -34.85 5.84
N GLN A 85 -6.78 -33.51 5.92
CA GLN A 85 -6.10 -32.78 6.99
C GLN A 85 -7.02 -31.80 7.72
N ASP A 86 -8.33 -32.05 7.71
CA ASP A 86 -9.34 -31.21 8.37
C ASP A 86 -9.29 -29.75 7.91
N VAL A 87 -9.22 -29.54 6.59
CA VAL A 87 -9.27 -28.21 5.97
C VAL A 87 -10.42 -28.11 4.97
N ASP A 88 -11.25 -27.08 5.15
CA ASP A 88 -12.34 -26.75 4.25
C ASP A 88 -12.09 -25.37 3.61
N VAL A 89 -12.25 -25.27 2.29
CA VAL A 89 -12.11 -24.02 1.52
C VAL A 89 -13.49 -23.54 1.06
N ILE A 90 -13.80 -22.30 1.38
CA ILE A 90 -15.11 -21.67 1.17
C ILE A 90 -14.91 -20.34 0.45
N GLY A 91 -15.38 -20.24 -0.79
CA GLY A 91 -15.45 -18.98 -1.52
C GLY A 91 -16.82 -18.33 -1.41
N ILE A 92 -16.85 -17.04 -1.04
CA ILE A 92 -18.06 -16.26 -0.86
C ILE A 92 -18.06 -15.12 -1.88
N ALA A 93 -19.04 -15.16 -2.79
CA ALA A 93 -19.26 -14.14 -3.78
C ALA A 93 -19.85 -12.89 -3.11
N VAL A 94 -19.05 -11.83 -3.00
CA VAL A 94 -19.39 -10.50 -2.45
C VAL A 94 -19.34 -9.44 -3.56
N TRP A 95 -19.90 -8.25 -3.31
CA TRP A 95 -19.79 -7.09 -4.22
C TRP A 95 -20.14 -7.38 -5.69
N GLN A 96 -21.09 -8.29 -5.91
CA GLN A 96 -21.68 -8.54 -7.23
C GLN A 96 -22.36 -7.27 -7.72
N ARG A 97 -22.28 -7.00 -9.03
CA ARG A 97 -22.74 -5.73 -9.63
C ARG A 97 -24.22 -5.76 -9.98
N GLU A 98 -24.80 -6.93 -9.99
CA GLU A 98 -26.18 -7.18 -10.36
C GLU A 98 -27.12 -6.50 -9.36
N PRO A 99 -28.21 -5.88 -9.84
CA PRO A 99 -28.99 -4.94 -9.05
C PRO A 99 -29.93 -5.61 -8.03
N THR A 100 -30.20 -6.91 -8.16
CA THR A 100 -31.13 -7.65 -7.28
C THR A 100 -30.46 -8.89 -6.69
N PRO A 101 -30.87 -9.35 -5.49
CA PRO A 101 -30.32 -10.56 -4.88
C PRO A 101 -30.39 -11.78 -5.80
N GLN A 102 -31.52 -11.99 -6.49
CA GLN A 102 -31.66 -13.11 -7.41
C GLN A 102 -30.71 -13.00 -8.61
N ALA A 103 -30.57 -11.82 -9.21
CA ALA A 103 -29.66 -11.63 -10.33
C ALA A 103 -28.19 -11.85 -9.92
N LYS A 104 -27.80 -11.51 -8.69
CA LYS A 104 -26.47 -11.83 -8.13
C LYS A 104 -26.26 -13.35 -8.03
N ILE A 105 -27.27 -14.10 -7.57
CA ILE A 105 -27.24 -15.57 -7.50
C ILE A 105 -27.12 -16.18 -8.90
N ASP A 106 -27.94 -15.71 -9.84
CA ASP A 106 -27.97 -16.21 -11.21
C ASP A 106 -26.61 -15.97 -11.90
N ALA A 107 -26.04 -14.76 -11.77
CA ALA A 107 -24.74 -14.43 -12.35
C ALA A 107 -23.60 -15.33 -11.82
N VAL A 108 -23.61 -15.63 -10.51
CA VAL A 108 -22.64 -16.55 -9.90
C VAL A 108 -22.86 -17.98 -10.40
N SER A 109 -24.11 -18.44 -10.45
CA SER A 109 -24.46 -19.77 -10.93
C SER A 109 -24.05 -19.97 -12.39
N ASP A 110 -24.36 -19.02 -13.26
CA ASP A 110 -24.01 -19.04 -14.69
C ASP A 110 -22.49 -19.04 -14.86
N PHE A 111 -21.78 -18.19 -14.12
CA PHE A 111 -20.32 -18.16 -14.16
C PHE A 111 -19.72 -19.53 -13.79
N LEU A 112 -20.14 -20.11 -12.66
CA LEU A 112 -19.59 -21.37 -12.14
C LEU A 112 -19.95 -22.60 -12.97
N THR A 113 -21.02 -22.53 -13.77
CA THR A 113 -21.45 -23.61 -14.67
C THR A 113 -20.94 -23.43 -16.10
N SER A 114 -20.37 -22.27 -16.44
CA SER A 114 -19.88 -21.96 -17.77
C SER A 114 -18.45 -22.46 -18.03
N GLY A 115 -18.17 -22.85 -19.27
CA GLY A 115 -16.82 -23.18 -19.73
C GLY A 115 -16.13 -24.26 -18.88
N ASP A 116 -14.91 -23.97 -18.46
CA ASP A 116 -14.10 -24.87 -17.62
C ASP A 116 -14.17 -24.53 -16.12
N TRP A 117 -15.03 -23.57 -15.72
CA TRP A 117 -15.21 -23.20 -14.32
C TRP A 117 -15.65 -24.34 -13.41
N PRO A 118 -16.52 -25.29 -13.83
CA PRO A 118 -16.86 -26.44 -13.00
C PRO A 118 -15.64 -27.23 -12.53
N GLU A 119 -14.61 -27.35 -13.39
CA GLU A 119 -13.37 -28.07 -13.10
C GLU A 119 -12.36 -27.22 -12.32
N LYS A 120 -12.37 -25.90 -12.50
CA LYS A 120 -11.47 -24.95 -11.81
C LYS A 120 -11.93 -24.55 -10.40
N THR A 121 -13.10 -25.00 -9.96
CA THR A 121 -13.74 -24.54 -8.72
C THR A 121 -14.20 -25.69 -7.83
N LYS A 122 -13.30 -26.61 -7.47
CA LYS A 122 -13.61 -27.85 -6.73
C LYS A 122 -13.61 -27.67 -5.20
N TYR A 123 -14.31 -26.65 -4.73
CA TYR A 123 -14.46 -26.30 -3.31
C TYR A 123 -15.85 -25.69 -3.06
N THR A 124 -16.18 -25.39 -1.80
CA THR A 124 -17.49 -24.84 -1.44
C THR A 124 -17.61 -23.39 -1.92
N LEU A 125 -18.72 -23.06 -2.57
CA LEU A 125 -18.97 -21.74 -3.15
C LEU A 125 -20.38 -21.27 -2.84
N ALA A 126 -20.48 -20.04 -2.31
CA ALA A 126 -21.73 -19.44 -1.88
C ALA A 126 -21.81 -17.95 -2.25
N VAL A 127 -23.01 -17.37 -2.14
CA VAL A 127 -23.31 -15.97 -2.43
C VAL A 127 -23.66 -15.25 -1.14
N ASP A 128 -23.07 -14.08 -0.92
CA ASP A 128 -23.31 -13.25 0.26
C ASP A 128 -24.82 -12.94 0.43
N GLU A 129 -25.29 -12.90 1.68
CA GLU A 129 -26.64 -12.46 2.05
C GLU A 129 -26.59 -10.97 2.38
N GLY A 130 -27.19 -10.11 1.57
CA GLY A 130 -27.39 -8.71 1.94
C GLY A 130 -26.11 -7.91 2.28
N GLU A 131 -24.96 -8.26 1.70
CA GLU A 131 -23.63 -7.69 2.00
C GLU A 131 -23.13 -7.98 3.44
N MET A 132 -23.71 -8.96 4.13
CA MET A 132 -23.37 -9.30 5.51
C MET A 132 -21.94 -9.80 5.63
N MET A 133 -21.50 -10.67 4.73
CA MET A 133 -20.12 -11.17 4.73
C MET A 133 -19.14 -10.06 4.35
N ALA A 134 -19.47 -9.26 3.33
CA ALA A 134 -18.71 -8.05 3.02
C ALA A 134 -18.58 -7.12 4.24
N LYS A 135 -19.66 -6.89 4.99
CA LYS A 135 -19.64 -6.02 6.18
C LYS A 135 -18.83 -6.62 7.32
N ASN A 136 -19.12 -7.87 7.68
CA ASN A 136 -18.65 -8.50 8.90
C ASN A 136 -17.22 -9.03 8.78
N TYR A 137 -16.74 -9.34 7.56
CA TYR A 137 -15.35 -9.72 7.32
C TYR A 137 -14.55 -8.60 6.69
N MET A 138 -14.93 -8.18 5.47
CA MET A 138 -14.11 -7.29 4.66
C MET A 138 -14.06 -5.88 5.26
N ILE A 139 -15.19 -5.24 5.48
CA ILE A 139 -15.25 -3.87 6.02
C ILE A 139 -14.75 -3.85 7.47
N ALA A 140 -15.13 -4.82 8.31
CA ALA A 140 -14.72 -4.95 9.71
C ALA A 140 -13.20 -5.10 9.88
N SER A 141 -12.53 -5.90 9.03
CA SER A 141 -11.06 -5.96 8.98
C SER A 141 -10.42 -4.82 8.19
N GLY A 142 -11.28 -4.02 7.54
CA GLY A 142 -10.98 -2.92 6.65
C GLY A 142 -10.21 -3.33 5.39
N GLN A 143 -10.40 -4.58 4.95
CA GLN A 143 -10.09 -5.05 3.61
C GLN A 143 -11.06 -4.40 2.62
N ARG A 144 -10.50 -3.71 1.62
CA ARG A 144 -11.27 -2.90 0.64
C ARG A 144 -11.19 -3.44 -0.78
N GLY A 145 -10.59 -4.61 -0.97
CA GLY A 145 -10.36 -5.21 -2.28
C GLY A 145 -10.52 -6.72 -2.24
N ILE A 146 -10.91 -7.28 -3.38
CA ILE A 146 -10.97 -8.71 -3.63
C ILE A 146 -9.94 -9.09 -4.71
N PRO A 147 -9.35 -10.30 -4.66
CA PRO A 147 -9.65 -11.36 -3.70
C PRO A 147 -8.98 -11.12 -2.35
N THR A 148 -9.63 -11.59 -1.29
CA THR A 148 -9.07 -11.63 0.07
C THR A 148 -9.49 -12.93 0.72
N ALA A 149 -8.56 -13.61 1.39
CA ALA A 149 -8.79 -14.84 2.12
C ALA A 149 -8.46 -14.66 3.61
N PHE A 150 -9.20 -15.40 4.43
CA PHE A 150 -9.03 -15.54 5.86
C PHE A 150 -8.70 -16.99 6.14
N ILE A 151 -7.66 -17.24 6.93
CA ILE A 151 -7.45 -18.56 7.54
C ILE A 151 -8.02 -18.48 8.94
N VAL A 152 -9.00 -19.33 9.23
CA VAL A 152 -9.61 -19.49 10.54
C VAL A 152 -9.09 -20.81 11.12
N GLY A 153 -8.46 -20.72 12.30
CA GLY A 153 -7.92 -21.87 13.00
C GLY A 153 -9.00 -22.79 13.55
N LYS A 154 -8.56 -23.94 14.05
CA LYS A 154 -9.43 -24.99 14.64
C LYS A 154 -10.27 -24.50 15.82
N ASP A 155 -9.88 -23.39 16.45
CA ASP A 155 -10.56 -22.74 17.56
C ASP A 155 -11.54 -21.63 17.12
N GLY A 156 -11.81 -21.51 15.81
CA GLY A 156 -12.71 -20.51 15.24
C GLY A 156 -12.14 -19.09 15.26
N LYS A 157 -10.85 -18.92 15.55
CA LYS A 157 -10.19 -17.62 15.55
C LYS A 157 -9.45 -17.38 14.25
N ILE A 158 -9.40 -16.12 13.83
CA ILE A 158 -8.69 -15.73 12.61
C ILE A 158 -7.19 -15.82 12.86
N ASP A 159 -6.51 -16.66 12.09
CA ASP A 159 -5.06 -16.85 12.13
C ASP A 159 -4.34 -15.95 11.14
N TRP A 160 -4.98 -15.64 10.01
CA TRP A 160 -4.35 -14.88 8.93
C TRP A 160 -5.39 -14.20 8.03
N ILE A 161 -5.02 -13.05 7.46
CA ILE A 161 -5.81 -12.27 6.50
C ILE A 161 -4.88 -11.79 5.38
N GLY A 162 -5.23 -12.03 4.11
CA GLY A 162 -4.43 -11.54 2.99
C GLY A 162 -4.89 -12.03 1.62
N HIS A 163 -4.02 -11.91 0.61
CA HIS A 163 -4.33 -12.35 -0.75
C HIS A 163 -4.15 -13.87 -0.90
N PRO A 164 -5.11 -14.61 -1.51
CA PRO A 164 -5.09 -16.07 -1.54
C PRO A 164 -3.82 -16.68 -2.15
N MET A 165 -3.20 -16.02 -3.14
CA MET A 165 -1.93 -16.51 -3.72
C MET A 165 -0.71 -16.42 -2.79
N SER A 166 -0.84 -15.82 -1.62
CA SER A 166 0.24 -15.68 -0.62
C SER A 166 -0.01 -16.54 0.63
N MET A 167 -0.97 -17.46 0.58
CA MET A 167 -1.48 -18.14 1.78
C MET A 167 -0.89 -19.53 2.04
N ASP A 168 -0.15 -20.12 1.09
CA ASP A 168 0.36 -21.49 1.19
C ASP A 168 1.16 -21.76 2.46
N GLU A 169 2.10 -20.87 2.76
CA GLU A 169 2.98 -20.97 3.93
C GLU A 169 2.20 -20.72 5.24
N PRO A 170 1.42 -19.63 5.39
CA PRO A 170 0.52 -19.48 6.54
C PRO A 170 -0.41 -20.68 6.77
N LEU A 171 -1.07 -21.17 5.72
CA LEU A 171 -2.00 -22.30 5.83
C LEU A 171 -1.27 -23.57 6.25
N ALA A 172 -0.11 -23.86 5.67
CA ALA A 172 0.70 -25.01 6.06
C ALA A 172 1.10 -24.95 7.54
N GLN A 173 1.50 -23.79 8.04
CA GLN A 173 1.88 -23.60 9.44
C GLN A 173 0.68 -23.73 10.39
N VAL A 174 -0.49 -23.20 10.02
CA VAL A 174 -1.73 -23.33 10.80
C VAL A 174 -2.15 -24.80 10.89
N VAL A 175 -2.16 -25.51 9.76
CA VAL A 175 -2.49 -26.94 9.70
C VAL A 175 -1.50 -27.78 10.53
N ALA A 176 -0.22 -27.46 10.48
CA ALA A 176 0.83 -28.14 11.25
C ALA A 176 0.83 -27.77 12.75
N GLY A 177 0.06 -26.77 13.17
CA GLY A 177 0.05 -26.28 14.56
C GLY A 177 1.28 -25.45 14.95
N ASN A 178 2.06 -24.98 13.98
CA ASN A 178 3.27 -24.20 14.18
C ASN A 178 3.07 -22.68 14.02
N TRP A 179 1.82 -22.25 13.78
CA TRP A 179 1.51 -20.85 13.52
C TRP A 179 1.65 -19.95 14.76
N ASP A 180 2.47 -18.91 14.65
CA ASP A 180 2.57 -17.87 15.66
C ASP A 180 1.54 -16.75 15.38
N ARG A 181 0.32 -16.98 15.88
CA ARG A 181 -0.78 -16.02 15.77
C ARG A 181 -0.46 -14.66 16.39
N ALA A 182 0.32 -14.61 17.47
CA ALA A 182 0.64 -13.35 18.15
C ALA A 182 1.57 -12.50 17.27
N LYS A 183 2.57 -13.13 16.66
CA LYS A 183 3.44 -12.47 15.67
C LYS A 183 2.65 -12.04 14.44
N ALA A 184 1.82 -12.93 13.87
CA ALA A 184 0.99 -12.60 12.71
C ALA A 184 0.07 -11.40 12.99
N LYS A 185 -0.53 -11.35 14.18
CA LYS A 185 -1.33 -10.20 14.63
C LYS A 185 -0.52 -8.92 14.67
N ALA A 186 0.67 -8.93 15.27
CA ALA A 186 1.52 -7.75 15.37
C ALA A 186 1.93 -7.22 13.98
N GLU A 187 2.27 -8.12 13.06
CA GLU A 187 2.62 -7.78 11.68
C GLU A 187 1.41 -7.20 10.91
N PHE A 188 0.24 -7.83 11.04
CA PHE A 188 -0.99 -7.34 10.44
C PHE A 188 -1.38 -5.96 10.99
N ASP A 189 -1.37 -5.78 12.32
CA ASP A 189 -1.71 -4.50 12.95
C ASP A 189 -0.73 -3.40 12.53
N LYS A 190 0.57 -3.70 12.42
CA LYS A 190 1.59 -2.77 11.90
C LYS A 190 1.31 -2.39 10.45
N ALA A 191 1.06 -3.36 9.57
CA ALA A 191 0.75 -3.11 8.16
C ALA A 191 -0.52 -2.27 8.00
N ARG A 192 -1.57 -2.58 8.78
CA ARG A 192 -2.85 -1.86 8.76
C ARG A 192 -2.76 -0.45 9.32
N ALA A 193 -1.99 -0.24 10.38
CA ALA A 193 -1.71 1.09 10.89
C ALA A 193 -0.98 1.91 9.82
N PHE A 194 -0.02 1.30 9.13
CA PHE A 194 0.74 1.94 8.08
C PHE A 194 -0.11 2.30 6.84
N GLU A 195 -0.93 1.38 6.34
CA GLU A 195 -1.87 1.66 5.24
C GLU A 195 -2.82 2.81 5.56
N ARG A 196 -3.33 2.88 6.80
CA ARG A 196 -4.20 3.98 7.26
C ARG A 196 -3.45 5.30 7.27
N LEU A 197 -2.25 5.32 7.82
CA LEU A 197 -1.40 6.50 7.84
C LEU A 197 -1.14 7.02 6.42
N GLN A 198 -0.80 6.12 5.50
CA GLN A 198 -0.54 6.48 4.10
C GLN A 198 -1.80 6.98 3.37
N SER A 199 -2.95 6.34 3.58
CA SER A 199 -4.22 6.76 2.98
C SER A 199 -4.65 8.13 3.48
N GLU A 200 -4.60 8.36 4.80
CA GLU A 200 -4.89 9.65 5.41
C GLU A 200 -3.94 10.74 4.92
N MET A 201 -2.64 10.42 4.83
CA MET A 201 -1.64 11.31 4.28
C MET A 201 -1.99 11.68 2.84
N ASN A 202 -2.19 10.70 1.96
CA ASN A 202 -2.51 10.96 0.56
C ASN A 202 -3.76 11.82 0.40
N GLN A 203 -4.82 11.54 1.16
CA GLN A 203 -6.06 12.32 1.11
C GLN A 203 -5.83 13.77 1.54
N LYS A 204 -5.16 13.99 2.68
CA LYS A 204 -4.90 15.34 3.22
C LYS A 204 -3.91 16.11 2.33
N MET A 205 -2.86 15.45 1.85
CA MET A 205 -1.88 16.01 0.91
C MET A 205 -2.57 16.47 -0.38
N GLN A 206 -3.44 15.65 -0.97
CA GLN A 206 -4.19 16.03 -2.17
C GLN A 206 -5.10 17.24 -1.92
N ALA A 207 -5.83 17.25 -0.82
CA ALA A 207 -6.68 18.39 -0.46
C ALA A 207 -5.86 19.70 -0.28
N MET A 208 -4.73 19.61 0.41
CA MET A 208 -3.82 20.74 0.62
C MET A 208 -3.16 21.20 -0.68
N TYR A 209 -2.80 20.27 -1.58
CA TYR A 209 -2.25 20.59 -2.90
C TYR A 209 -3.25 21.41 -3.73
N VAL A 210 -4.51 20.96 -3.81
CA VAL A 210 -5.58 21.69 -4.51
C VAL A 210 -5.81 23.07 -3.90
N ALA A 211 -5.77 23.18 -2.57
CA ALA A 211 -5.90 24.45 -1.87
C ALA A 211 -4.63 25.31 -1.90
N LYS A 212 -3.52 24.82 -2.47
CA LYS A 212 -2.18 25.43 -2.38
C LYS A 212 -1.75 25.75 -0.94
N ASN A 213 -2.21 24.95 0.02
CA ASN A 213 -1.88 25.10 1.43
C ASN A 213 -0.55 24.41 1.75
N TRP A 214 0.55 25.00 1.27
CA TRP A 214 1.89 24.43 1.44
C TRP A 214 2.36 24.43 2.89
N GLY A 215 2.00 25.46 3.67
CA GLY A 215 2.31 25.52 5.10
C GLY A 215 1.67 24.37 5.87
N GLY A 216 0.36 24.16 5.70
CA GLY A 216 -0.34 23.03 6.32
C GLY A 216 0.18 21.67 5.86
N MET A 217 0.66 21.58 4.61
CA MET A 217 1.29 20.37 4.08
C MET A 217 2.61 20.06 4.80
N VAL A 218 3.45 21.07 5.05
CA VAL A 218 4.68 20.91 5.85
C VAL A 218 4.36 20.47 7.28
N ASP A 219 3.34 21.05 7.90
CA ASP A 219 2.94 20.70 9.27
C ASP A 219 2.41 19.26 9.35
N LEU A 220 1.59 18.86 8.37
CA LEU A 220 1.11 17.49 8.24
C LEU A 220 2.28 16.51 8.12
N MET A 221 3.21 16.76 7.21
CA MET A 221 4.38 15.88 7.03
C MET A 221 5.23 15.78 8.30
N THR A 222 5.32 16.84 9.09
CA THR A 222 6.03 16.84 10.38
C THR A 222 5.33 15.97 11.42
N ASP A 223 4.00 16.04 11.51
CA ASP A 223 3.21 15.15 12.38
C ASP A 223 3.30 13.68 11.94
N MET A 224 3.36 13.43 10.62
CA MET A 224 3.54 12.08 10.07
C MET A 224 4.93 11.52 10.35
N GLU A 225 5.98 12.32 10.21
CA GLU A 225 7.37 11.94 10.52
C GLU A 225 7.49 11.39 11.95
N ALA A 226 6.78 11.99 12.91
CA ALA A 226 6.78 11.55 14.31
C ALA A 226 6.05 10.21 14.55
N LYS A 227 5.21 9.76 13.62
CA LYS A 227 4.37 8.55 13.73
C LYS A 227 4.77 7.43 12.77
N ALA A 228 5.56 7.75 11.75
CA ALA A 228 5.94 6.82 10.70
C ALA A 228 6.95 5.77 11.22
N PRO A 229 6.95 4.55 10.65
CA PRO A 229 8.04 3.59 10.83
C PRO A 229 9.38 4.21 10.42
N ALA A 230 10.46 3.82 11.11
CA ALA A 230 11.80 4.40 10.90
C ALA A 230 12.26 4.28 9.44
N GLU A 231 11.88 3.19 8.76
CA GLU A 231 12.25 2.91 7.37
C GLU A 231 11.66 3.93 6.38
N MET A 232 10.64 4.69 6.79
CA MET A 232 9.94 5.64 5.92
C MET A 232 10.24 7.10 6.20
N VAL A 233 10.86 7.38 7.34
CA VAL A 233 11.12 8.75 7.78
C VAL A 233 11.95 9.48 6.73
N VAL A 234 12.94 8.83 6.13
CA VAL A 234 13.81 9.45 5.13
C VAL A 234 13.06 9.84 3.85
N ASP A 235 12.15 9.00 3.35
CA ASP A 235 11.34 9.32 2.16
C ASP A 235 10.43 10.53 2.41
N LEU A 236 9.81 10.58 3.60
CA LEU A 236 9.01 11.73 4.03
C LEU A 236 9.87 12.99 4.13
N GLN A 237 11.08 12.89 4.67
CA GLN A 237 12.01 14.01 4.78
C GLN A 237 12.49 14.51 3.41
N LEU A 238 12.77 13.63 2.45
CA LEU A 238 13.16 14.00 1.08
C LEU A 238 12.01 14.70 0.33
N GLN A 239 10.77 14.20 0.48
CA GLN A 239 9.59 14.88 -0.07
C GLN A 239 9.37 16.25 0.58
N LYS A 240 9.54 16.34 1.90
CA LYS A 240 9.40 17.58 2.67
C LYS A 240 10.50 18.58 2.33
N PHE A 241 11.73 18.14 2.08
CA PHE A 241 12.83 18.95 1.58
C PHE A 241 12.44 19.65 0.28
N ARG A 242 11.91 18.89 -0.70
CA ARG A 242 11.47 19.45 -1.98
C ARG A 242 10.30 20.42 -1.81
N LEU A 243 9.31 20.06 -0.99
CA LEU A 243 8.16 20.93 -0.68
C LEU A 243 8.62 22.27 -0.06
N LEU A 244 9.55 22.22 0.90
CA LEU A 244 10.13 23.39 1.56
C LEU A 244 10.92 24.24 0.56
N GLY A 245 11.79 23.63 -0.24
CA GLY A 245 12.73 24.34 -1.10
C GLY A 245 12.15 24.87 -2.40
N THR A 246 11.00 24.38 -2.86
CA THR A 246 10.43 24.75 -4.17
C THR A 246 9.82 26.15 -4.16
N LYS A 247 10.20 26.99 -5.14
CA LYS A 247 9.79 28.41 -5.30
C LYS A 247 8.28 28.61 -5.34
N ASP A 248 7.57 27.73 -6.05
CA ASP A 248 6.12 27.82 -6.23
C ASP A 248 5.30 27.03 -5.19
N MET A 249 5.99 26.48 -4.18
CA MET A 249 5.39 25.75 -3.07
C MET A 249 5.59 26.52 -1.75
N ALA A 250 6.21 25.91 -0.74
CA ALA A 250 6.39 26.57 0.55
C ALA A 250 7.45 27.68 0.50
N ASN A 251 8.44 27.59 -0.42
CA ASN A 251 9.50 28.58 -0.62
C ASN A 251 10.22 29.00 0.68
N ARG A 252 10.60 28.01 1.49
CA ARG A 252 11.32 28.09 2.77
C ARG A 252 12.72 27.47 2.63
N PRO A 253 13.61 28.09 1.83
CA PRO A 253 14.89 27.48 1.45
C PRO A 253 15.86 27.24 2.62
N GLU A 254 15.85 28.12 3.62
CA GLU A 254 16.70 27.97 4.82
C GLU A 254 16.30 26.72 5.63
N GLU A 255 15.00 26.45 5.73
CA GLU A 255 14.49 25.26 6.41
C GLU A 255 14.69 23.99 5.58
N ALA A 256 14.57 24.09 4.26
CA ALA A 256 14.93 23.00 3.36
C ALA A 256 16.40 22.61 3.55
N ASN A 257 17.32 23.57 3.52
CA ASN A 257 18.75 23.31 3.70
C ASN A 257 19.05 22.73 5.08
N LYS A 258 18.41 23.24 6.15
CA LYS A 258 18.53 22.65 7.49
C LYS A 258 18.04 21.20 7.55
N LEU A 259 16.94 20.88 6.87
CA LEU A 259 16.45 19.50 6.78
C LEU A 259 17.42 18.61 5.99
N ALA A 260 17.99 19.11 4.90
CA ALA A 260 19.01 18.39 4.14
C ALA A 260 20.26 18.08 4.99
N GLU A 261 20.70 19.01 5.84
CA GLU A 261 21.79 18.78 6.80
C GLU A 261 21.45 17.66 7.79
N GLN A 262 20.21 17.60 8.27
CA GLN A 262 19.73 16.55 9.17
C GLN A 262 19.69 15.19 8.49
N ILE A 263 19.24 15.13 7.24
CA ILE A 263 19.26 13.91 6.42
C ILE A 263 20.71 13.45 6.25
N TYR A 264 21.61 14.33 5.82
CA TYR A 264 23.03 14.02 5.67
C TYR A 264 23.65 13.48 6.96
N ALA A 265 23.44 14.16 8.10
CA ALA A 265 24.01 13.74 9.37
C ALA A 265 23.55 12.34 9.83
N LYS A 266 22.37 11.89 9.41
CA LYS A 266 21.79 10.57 9.78
C LYS A 266 22.04 9.47 8.74
N HIS A 267 22.19 9.84 7.47
CA HIS A 267 22.18 8.91 6.33
C HIS A 267 23.39 9.07 5.42
N SER A 268 24.49 9.69 5.86
CA SER A 268 25.69 9.91 5.05
C SER A 268 26.36 8.63 4.53
N ASP A 269 26.05 7.49 5.13
CA ASP A 269 26.51 6.16 4.73
C ASP A 269 25.57 5.47 3.72
N ASP A 270 24.35 5.98 3.54
CA ASP A 270 23.40 5.47 2.56
C ASP A 270 23.63 6.11 1.19
N MET A 271 24.25 5.34 0.28
CA MET A 271 24.59 5.83 -1.06
C MET A 271 23.37 6.29 -1.86
N MET A 272 22.21 5.64 -1.70
CA MET A 272 21.02 5.95 -2.48
C MET A 272 20.39 7.26 -2.01
N VAL A 273 20.28 7.44 -0.69
CA VAL A 273 19.77 8.69 -0.09
C VAL A 273 20.68 9.86 -0.44
N MET A 274 22.00 9.67 -0.33
CA MET A 274 22.98 10.71 -0.65
C MET A 274 22.96 11.10 -2.13
N ASN A 275 22.87 10.12 -3.02
CA ASN A 275 22.72 10.36 -4.45
C ASN A 275 21.44 11.16 -4.76
N GLN A 276 20.30 10.73 -4.22
CA GLN A 276 19.02 11.39 -4.46
C GLN A 276 19.02 12.84 -3.96
N LEU A 277 19.53 13.08 -2.75
CA LEU A 277 19.58 14.42 -2.17
C LEU A 277 20.50 15.35 -2.98
N ALA A 278 21.70 14.89 -3.33
CA ALA A 278 22.64 15.65 -4.16
C ALA A 278 22.05 15.97 -5.56
N TRP A 279 21.45 14.98 -6.20
CA TRP A 279 20.83 15.13 -7.51
C TRP A 279 19.70 16.16 -7.49
N MET A 280 18.79 16.11 -6.50
CA MET A 280 17.72 17.09 -6.35
C MET A 280 18.27 18.50 -6.22
N MET A 281 19.27 18.70 -5.35
CA MET A 281 19.87 20.02 -5.11
C MET A 281 20.56 20.61 -6.35
N ALA A 282 21.19 19.76 -7.17
CA ALA A 282 21.90 20.22 -8.37
C ALA A 282 21.01 20.39 -9.60
N THR A 283 19.93 19.62 -9.72
CA THR A 283 19.15 19.52 -10.98
C THR A 283 17.75 20.11 -10.92
N ASP A 284 17.11 20.18 -9.76
CA ASP A 284 15.76 20.72 -9.63
C ASP A 284 15.81 22.26 -9.64
N LYS A 285 15.64 22.84 -10.84
CA LYS A 285 15.63 24.29 -11.06
C LYS A 285 14.51 25.02 -10.30
N ALA A 286 13.48 24.31 -9.84
CA ALA A 286 12.41 24.88 -9.05
C ALA A 286 12.83 25.15 -7.60
N LEU A 287 13.93 24.55 -7.11
CA LEU A 287 14.46 24.83 -5.78
C LEU A 287 15.01 26.26 -5.69
N ALA A 288 14.69 26.93 -4.58
CA ALA A 288 15.24 28.22 -4.19
C ALA A 288 16.51 27.99 -3.37
N LYS A 289 17.63 28.58 -3.81
CA LYS A 289 18.90 28.65 -3.06
C LYS A 289 19.32 27.31 -2.38
N PRO A 290 19.40 26.18 -3.12
CA PRO A 290 19.91 24.94 -2.55
C PRO A 290 21.36 25.13 -2.06
N ASP A 291 21.70 24.53 -0.92
CA ASP A 291 23.08 24.56 -0.41
C ASP A 291 24.00 23.66 -1.26
N MET A 292 24.64 24.24 -2.26
CA MET A 292 25.51 23.50 -3.17
C MET A 292 26.75 22.91 -2.48
N ALA A 293 27.21 23.47 -1.36
CA ALA A 293 28.32 22.89 -0.61
C ALA A 293 27.88 21.59 0.09
N LEU A 294 26.66 21.56 0.64
CA LEU A 294 26.07 20.33 1.15
C LEU A 294 25.78 19.32 0.01
N ALA A 295 25.29 19.78 -1.14
CA ALA A 295 25.07 18.91 -2.30
C ALA A 295 26.36 18.18 -2.71
N LEU A 296 27.50 18.88 -2.68
CA LEU A 296 28.81 18.29 -2.95
C LEU A 296 29.18 17.22 -1.92
N LYS A 297 29.01 17.51 -0.62
CA LYS A 297 29.24 16.53 0.45
C LYS A 297 28.39 15.28 0.28
N CYS A 298 27.11 15.44 -0.09
CA CYS A 298 26.21 14.32 -0.37
C CYS A 298 26.73 13.48 -1.55
N ALA A 299 27.06 14.12 -2.68
CA ALA A 299 27.55 13.39 -3.85
C ALA A 299 28.88 12.67 -3.60
N GLU A 300 29.80 13.31 -2.87
CA GLU A 300 31.06 12.69 -2.44
C GLU A 300 30.83 11.49 -1.52
N ALA A 301 29.89 11.60 -0.58
CA ALA A 301 29.52 10.51 0.31
C ALA A 301 28.93 9.31 -0.47
N GLY A 302 28.01 9.55 -1.41
CA GLY A 302 27.46 8.50 -2.28
C GLY A 302 28.52 7.84 -3.16
N ALA A 303 29.36 8.64 -3.81
CA ALA A 303 30.47 8.12 -4.63
C ALA A 303 31.45 7.31 -3.78
N LYS A 304 31.84 7.79 -2.59
CA LYS A 304 32.72 7.07 -1.67
C LYS A 304 32.10 5.78 -1.16
N ALA A 305 30.82 5.76 -0.81
CA ALA A 305 30.11 4.56 -0.36
C ALA A 305 30.06 3.47 -1.44
N SER A 306 30.16 3.86 -2.72
CA SER A 306 30.28 2.94 -3.86
C SER A 306 31.72 2.56 -4.23
N ASP A 307 32.72 2.94 -3.44
CA ASP A 307 34.15 2.87 -3.79
C ASP A 307 34.48 3.56 -5.14
N TYR A 308 33.69 4.55 -5.55
CA TYR A 308 33.77 5.21 -6.86
C TYR A 308 33.60 4.24 -8.06
N LYS A 309 32.87 3.14 -7.87
CA LYS A 309 32.64 2.11 -8.90
C LYS A 309 31.25 2.11 -9.50
N GLU A 310 30.34 2.94 -8.98
CA GLU A 310 28.98 3.07 -9.52
C GLU A 310 28.89 4.29 -10.46
N PRO A 311 28.65 4.09 -11.77
CA PRO A 311 28.60 5.17 -12.76
C PRO A 311 27.61 6.29 -12.40
N ASN A 312 26.44 5.92 -11.86
CA ASN A 312 25.40 6.89 -11.46
C ASN A 312 25.86 7.80 -10.30
N MET A 313 26.69 7.30 -9.39
CA MET A 313 27.19 8.11 -8.27
C MET A 313 28.20 9.14 -8.76
N LEU A 314 29.03 8.75 -9.73
CA LEU A 314 29.99 9.65 -10.38
C LEU A 314 29.28 10.68 -11.27
N ASP A 315 28.21 10.30 -11.96
CA ASP A 315 27.39 11.23 -12.75
C ASP A 315 26.76 12.32 -11.87
N THR A 316 26.22 11.95 -10.71
CA THR A 316 25.70 12.92 -9.72
C THR A 316 26.82 13.84 -9.21
N LEU A 317 27.98 13.29 -8.83
CA LEU A 317 29.13 14.08 -8.39
C LEU A 317 29.61 15.06 -9.45
N ALA A 318 29.74 14.61 -10.70
CA ALA A 318 30.09 15.46 -11.83
C ALA A 318 29.06 16.57 -12.03
N THR A 319 27.76 16.25 -11.90
CA THR A 319 26.67 17.23 -12.05
C THR A 319 26.72 18.32 -10.98
N VAL A 320 26.98 17.94 -9.73
CA VAL A 320 27.14 18.91 -8.63
C VAL A 320 28.37 19.79 -8.85
N GLN A 321 29.52 19.20 -9.20
CA GLN A 321 30.74 19.93 -9.52
C GLN A 321 30.52 20.94 -10.66
N TRP A 322 29.81 20.52 -11.71
CA TRP A 322 29.44 21.38 -12.82
C TRP A 322 28.58 22.56 -12.38
N ALA A 323 27.54 22.30 -11.58
CA ALA A 323 26.63 23.31 -11.05
C ALA A 323 27.34 24.31 -10.12
N MET A 324 28.41 23.90 -9.44
CA MET A 324 29.26 24.77 -8.61
C MET A 324 30.29 25.58 -9.42
N GLY A 325 30.41 25.34 -10.72
CA GLY A 325 31.37 26.02 -11.59
C GLY A 325 32.75 25.35 -11.65
N ASP A 326 32.96 24.21 -10.99
CA ASP A 326 34.19 23.41 -11.13
C ASP A 326 34.14 22.56 -12.41
N ARG A 327 34.17 23.25 -13.55
CA ARG A 327 33.89 22.67 -14.87
C ARG A 327 34.88 21.57 -15.25
N LYS A 328 36.17 21.76 -14.92
CA LYS A 328 37.22 20.79 -15.27
C LYS A 328 37.05 19.50 -14.48
N THR A 329 36.91 19.59 -13.16
CA THR A 329 36.72 18.41 -12.31
C THR A 329 35.44 17.67 -12.67
N ALA A 330 34.37 18.39 -13.00
CA ALA A 330 33.12 17.79 -13.45
C ALA A 330 33.30 16.92 -14.70
N ILE A 331 33.97 17.43 -15.75
CA ILE A 331 34.23 16.66 -16.97
C ILE A 331 35.12 15.45 -16.67
N ASP A 332 36.17 15.61 -15.85
CA ASP A 332 37.06 14.52 -15.48
C ASP A 332 36.32 13.42 -14.68
N THR A 333 35.42 13.80 -13.77
CA THR A 333 34.56 12.86 -13.03
C THR A 333 33.57 12.16 -13.97
N GLN A 334 32.95 12.88 -14.90
CA GLN A 334 32.02 12.30 -15.87
C GLN A 334 32.71 11.31 -16.81
N LYS A 335 33.95 11.58 -17.22
CA LYS A 335 34.78 10.64 -18.01
C LYS A 335 35.05 9.35 -17.23
N LYS A 336 35.37 9.44 -15.94
CA LYS A 336 35.49 8.25 -15.08
C LYS A 336 34.18 7.47 -15.00
N ALA A 337 33.03 8.16 -14.90
CA ALA A 337 31.72 7.52 -14.92
C ALA A 337 31.50 6.75 -16.24
N LEU A 338 31.88 7.35 -17.37
CA LEU A 338 31.79 6.73 -18.70
C LEU A 338 32.72 5.51 -18.84
N ASP A 339 33.94 5.57 -18.31
CA ASP A 339 34.92 4.48 -18.40
C ASP A 339 34.49 3.21 -17.64
N LEU A 340 33.56 3.32 -16.69
CA LEU A 340 32.98 2.20 -15.96
C LEU A 340 31.85 1.49 -16.74
N LEU A 341 31.36 2.09 -17.82
CA LEU A 341 30.25 1.53 -18.60
C LEU A 341 30.73 0.50 -19.62
N THR A 342 29.87 -0.50 -19.86
CA THR A 342 30.08 -1.41 -21.00
C THR A 342 29.65 -0.76 -22.32
N PRO A 343 30.16 -1.20 -23.48
CA PRO A 343 29.78 -0.65 -24.78
C PRO A 343 28.29 -0.78 -25.17
N ASP A 344 27.52 -1.60 -24.47
CA ASP A 344 26.07 -1.74 -24.72
C ASP A 344 25.23 -1.12 -23.59
N ASP A 345 25.87 -0.41 -22.65
CA ASP A 345 25.15 0.22 -21.53
C ASP A 345 24.24 1.36 -22.02
N ARG A 346 22.99 1.35 -21.55
CA ARG A 346 21.97 2.33 -21.89
C ARG A 346 22.34 3.77 -21.54
N MET A 347 23.22 3.99 -20.56
CA MET A 347 23.65 5.32 -20.10
C MET A 347 24.77 5.90 -20.96
N MET A 348 25.46 5.08 -21.75
CA MET A 348 26.64 5.51 -22.50
C MET A 348 26.38 6.65 -23.49
N PRO A 349 25.28 6.66 -24.28
CA PRO A 349 24.98 7.78 -25.16
C PRO A 349 24.77 9.09 -24.40
N GLU A 350 24.08 9.04 -23.26
CA GLU A 350 23.79 10.20 -22.41
C GLU A 350 25.07 10.79 -21.82
N PHE A 351 25.95 9.94 -21.26
CA PHE A 351 27.19 10.41 -20.65
C PHE A 351 28.13 11.04 -21.69
N LYS A 352 28.22 10.47 -22.90
CA LYS A 352 29.00 11.04 -24.01
C LYS A 352 28.46 12.39 -24.47
N ALA A 353 27.14 12.50 -24.60
CA ALA A 353 26.48 13.75 -24.98
C ALA A 353 26.75 14.84 -23.93
N LYS A 354 26.57 14.53 -22.65
CA LYS A 354 26.83 15.44 -21.53
C LYS A 354 28.26 15.96 -21.50
N ILE A 355 29.27 15.08 -21.65
CA ILE A 355 30.67 15.51 -21.73
C ILE A 355 30.88 16.46 -22.91
N SER A 356 30.33 16.11 -24.08
CA SER A 356 30.48 16.91 -25.30
C SER A 356 29.84 18.29 -25.16
N GLU A 357 28.64 18.36 -24.60
CA GLU A 357 27.93 19.63 -24.31
C GLU A 357 28.74 20.51 -23.36
N TRP A 358 29.29 19.93 -22.30
CA TRP A 358 30.11 20.64 -21.32
C TRP A 358 31.43 21.15 -21.89
N GLU A 359 32.12 20.36 -22.72
CA GLU A 359 33.35 20.78 -23.40
C GLU A 359 33.09 21.94 -24.38
N ILE A 360 31.96 21.93 -25.08
CA ILE A 360 31.53 23.03 -25.96
C ILE A 360 31.21 24.29 -25.13
N GLU A 361 30.44 24.17 -24.04
CA GLU A 361 30.11 25.31 -23.17
C GLU A 361 31.37 25.96 -22.60
N MET A 362 32.34 25.15 -22.18
CA MET A 362 33.61 25.63 -21.63
C MET A 362 34.48 26.34 -22.68
N SER A 363 34.45 25.88 -23.93
CA SER A 363 35.20 26.49 -25.04
C SER A 363 34.63 27.83 -25.50
N ASN A 364 33.32 28.04 -25.36
CA ASN A 364 32.64 29.28 -25.73
C ASN A 364 32.72 30.38 -24.66
N ALA A 365 33.16 30.04 -23.44
CA ALA A 365 33.24 30.95 -22.29
C ALA A 365 34.64 31.59 -22.11
N GLY A 366 35.65 31.17 -22.87
CA GLY A 366 36.99 31.76 -22.93
C GLY A 366 37.17 32.62 -24.17
#